data_AF-A0A7S4RBI7-F1
#
_entry.id   AF-A0A7S4RBI7-F1
#
_cell.length_a   1.000
_cell.length_b   1.000
_cell.length_c   1.000
_cell.angle_alpha   90.00
_cell.angle_beta   90.00
_cell.angle_gamma   90.00
#
_symmetry.space_group_name_H-M   'P 1'
#
loop_
_entity.id
_entity.type
_entity.pdbx_description
1 polymer ?
#
loop_
_entity_poly.entity_id
_entity_poly.type
_entity_poly.pdbx_seq_one_letter_code
_entity_poly.pdbx_strand_id
1 'polypeptide(L)'
;LKCKIFFLCDTDGDGWLGKEELRPFAELTGFAGDNEEWETAYGHLIADEGGCDEQGLALVHFSRLLDDKSSSGIYCTTGELRMIIHRLERHAQKAAAELLPAPCSSAAIAD
;
A
#
# COMPACT_ATOMS: atom_id res chain seq x y z
N LEU A 1 1.73 -2.90 -14.68
CA LEU A 1 2.39 -2.08 -13.62
C LEU A 1 1.46 -1.88 -12.43
N LYS A 2 0.21 -1.49 -12.65
CA LYS A 2 -0.78 -1.29 -11.58
C LYS A 2 -1.06 -2.53 -10.74
N CYS A 3 -1.27 -3.69 -11.39
CA CYS A 3 -1.37 -4.97 -10.69
C CYS A 3 -0.14 -5.28 -9.84
N LYS A 4 1.07 -4.90 -10.30
CA LYS A 4 2.30 -5.14 -9.52
C LYS A 4 2.35 -4.25 -8.27
N ILE A 5 1.88 -3.01 -8.34
CA ILE A 5 1.76 -2.12 -7.18
C ILE A 5 0.73 -2.69 -6.20
N PHE A 6 -0.42 -3.12 -6.72
CA PHE A 6 -1.46 -3.75 -5.92
C PHE A 6 -0.92 -4.94 -5.13
N PHE A 7 -0.28 -5.91 -5.80
CA PHE A 7 0.33 -7.07 -5.15
C PHE A 7 1.51 -6.75 -4.22
N LEU A 8 2.11 -5.55 -4.31
CA LEU A 8 3.15 -5.12 -3.38
C LEU A 8 2.56 -4.47 -2.12
N CYS A 9 1.31 -4.00 -2.20
CA CYS A 9 0.57 -3.45 -1.06
C CYS A 9 -0.28 -4.52 -0.36
N ASP A 10 -0.90 -5.42 -1.14
CA ASP A 10 -1.71 -6.56 -0.71
C ASP A 10 -0.82 -7.58 -0.01
N THR A 11 -0.63 -7.36 1.29
CA THR A 11 0.32 -8.07 2.14
C THR A 11 -0.28 -9.37 2.65
N ASP A 12 -1.59 -9.40 2.87
CA ASP A 12 -2.33 -10.60 3.25
C ASP A 12 -2.83 -11.43 2.06
N GLY A 13 -2.81 -10.88 0.84
CA GLY A 13 -3.08 -11.63 -0.39
C GLY A 13 -4.56 -11.93 -0.59
N ASP A 14 -5.45 -11.17 0.05
CA ASP A 14 -6.89 -11.37 0.01
C ASP A 14 -7.53 -10.78 -1.27
N GLY A 15 -6.76 -10.01 -2.03
CA GLY A 15 -7.19 -9.35 -3.26
C GLY A 15 -7.90 -8.02 -3.04
N TRP A 16 -7.80 -7.46 -1.84
CA TRP A 16 -8.29 -6.15 -1.43
C TRP A 16 -7.14 -5.34 -0.83
N LEU A 17 -7.30 -4.02 -0.77
CA LEU A 17 -6.33 -3.15 -0.08
C LEU A 17 -7.04 -2.44 1.04
N GLY A 18 -6.74 -2.87 2.26
CA GLY A 18 -7.22 -2.24 3.47
C GLY A 18 -6.57 -0.88 3.73
N LYS A 19 -7.06 -0.18 4.75
CA LYS A 19 -6.53 1.15 5.14
C LYS A 19 -5.04 1.12 5.48
N GLU A 20 -4.56 0.05 6.11
CA GLU A 20 -3.15 -0.08 6.54
C GLU A 20 -2.23 -0.45 5.37
N GLU A 21 -2.73 -1.23 4.42
CA GLU A 21 -1.99 -1.65 3.23
C GLU A 21 -1.86 -0.55 2.19
N LEU A 22 -2.92 0.27 2.07
CA LEU A 22 -2.96 1.40 1.15
C LEU A 22 -2.25 2.65 1.71
N ARG A 23 -2.05 2.72 3.04
CA ARG A 23 -1.34 3.81 3.73
C ARG A 23 0.04 4.14 3.13
N PRO A 24 0.99 3.18 3.02
CA PRO A 24 2.31 3.47 2.46
C PRO A 24 2.22 3.93 1.00
N PHE A 25 1.25 3.42 0.24
CA PHE A 25 1.04 3.88 -1.13
C PHE A 25 0.60 5.35 -1.17
N ALA A 26 -0.36 5.74 -0.32
CA ALA A 26 -0.82 7.11 -0.24
C ALA A 26 0.33 8.08 0.08
N GLU A 27 1.17 7.73 1.06
CA GLU A 27 2.35 8.53 1.42
C GLU A 27 3.33 8.69 0.24
N LEU A 28 3.51 7.62 -0.55
CA LEU A 28 4.36 7.64 -1.73
C LEU A 28 3.78 8.48 -2.88
N THR A 29 2.45 8.56 -2.98
CA THR A 29 1.75 9.42 -3.95
C THR A 29 1.67 10.89 -3.52
N GLY A 30 2.04 11.22 -2.28
CA GLY A 30 2.10 12.58 -1.77
C GLY A 30 1.14 12.91 -0.62
N PHE A 31 0.47 11.91 -0.03
CA PHE A 31 -0.28 12.09 1.20
C PHE A 31 0.68 12.31 2.38
N ALA A 32 0.42 13.30 3.23
CA ALA A 32 1.29 13.64 4.36
C ALA A 32 0.49 13.94 5.64
N GLY A 33 -0.66 13.29 5.79
CA GLY A 33 -1.52 13.41 6.98
C GLY A 33 -1.28 12.31 8.01
N ASP A 34 -1.76 12.55 9.22
CA ASP A 34 -1.75 11.61 10.33
C ASP A 34 -2.77 10.47 10.15
N ASN A 35 -2.81 9.52 11.11
CA ASN A 35 -3.74 8.38 11.06
C ASN A 35 -5.22 8.79 10.94
N GLU A 36 -5.65 9.83 11.65
CA GLU A 36 -7.03 10.32 11.61
C GLU A 36 -7.38 10.95 10.26
N GLU A 37 -6.46 11.74 9.70
CA GLU A 37 -6.63 12.33 8.37
C GLU A 37 -6.67 11.25 7.29
N TRP A 38 -5.84 10.21 7.44
CA TRP A 38 -5.85 9.08 6.52
C TRP A 38 -7.14 8.28 6.61
N GLU A 39 -7.67 8.02 7.80
CA GLU A 39 -8.93 7.31 7.95
C GLU A 39 -10.08 8.06 7.28
N THR A 40 -10.11 9.38 7.45
CA THR A 40 -11.10 10.25 6.78
C THR A 40 -10.92 10.23 5.26
N ALA A 41 -9.69 10.37 4.77
CA ALA A 41 -9.38 10.35 3.34
C ALA A 41 -9.68 8.98 2.71
N TYR A 42 -9.38 7.90 3.42
CA TYR A 42 -9.68 6.53 3.00
C TYR A 42 -11.17 6.30 2.89
N GLY A 43 -11.98 6.74 3.87
CA GLY A 43 -13.44 6.67 3.80
C GLY A 43 -13.99 7.41 2.57
N HIS A 44 -13.47 8.60 2.26
CA HIS A 44 -13.84 9.31 1.04
C HIS A 44 -13.39 8.57 -0.24
N LEU A 45 -12.20 7.98 -0.24
CA LEU A 45 -11.66 7.23 -1.38
C LEU A 45 -12.53 6.00 -1.69
N ILE A 46 -12.89 5.23 -0.66
CA ILE A 46 -13.78 4.07 -0.79
C ILE A 46 -15.17 4.52 -1.28
N ALA A 47 -15.71 5.61 -0.75
CA ALA A 47 -17.00 6.15 -1.18
C ALA A 47 -17.01 6.66 -2.63
N ASP A 48 -15.91 7.28 -3.09
CA ASP A 48 -15.79 7.86 -4.43
C ASP A 48 -15.52 6.79 -5.51
N GLU A 49 -14.60 5.86 -5.23
CA GLU A 49 -14.27 4.78 -6.16
C GLU A 49 -15.29 3.62 -6.14
N GLY A 50 -16.13 3.55 -5.11
CA GLY A 50 -17.11 2.49 -4.92
C GLY A 50 -16.51 1.18 -4.39
N GLY A 51 -15.50 1.30 -3.53
CA GLY A 51 -14.94 0.16 -2.80
C GLY A 51 -15.90 -0.37 -1.72
N CYS A 52 -15.51 -1.45 -1.06
CA CYS A 52 -16.23 -1.95 0.11
C CYS A 52 -15.57 -1.40 1.38
N ASP A 53 -16.36 -0.80 2.28
CA ASP A 53 -15.82 -0.27 3.55
C ASP A 53 -15.21 -1.38 4.42
N GLU A 54 -15.75 -2.60 4.32
CA GLU A 54 -15.35 -3.77 5.10
C GLU A 54 -14.15 -4.53 4.52
N GLN A 55 -14.00 -4.57 3.19
CA GLN A 55 -12.90 -5.27 2.52
C GLN A 55 -11.78 -4.32 2.02
N GLY A 56 -12.14 -3.11 1.63
CA GLY A 56 -11.25 -2.11 1.08
C GLY A 56 -11.32 -1.98 -0.44
N LEU A 57 -10.19 -1.62 -1.04
CA LEU A 57 -10.13 -1.24 -2.46
C LEU A 57 -9.66 -2.40 -3.33
N ALA A 58 -10.51 -2.92 -4.21
CA ALA A 58 -10.10 -3.97 -5.15
C ALA A 58 -9.20 -3.41 -6.27
N LEU A 59 -8.45 -4.31 -6.92
CA LEU A 59 -7.55 -3.99 -8.03
C LEU A 59 -8.19 -3.13 -9.13
N VAL A 60 -9.47 -3.36 -9.44
CA VAL A 60 -10.21 -2.62 -10.47
C VAL A 60 -10.36 -1.14 -10.10
N HIS A 61 -10.72 -0.85 -8.85
CA HIS A 61 -10.89 0.50 -8.31
C HIS A 61 -9.52 1.18 -8.17
N PHE A 62 -8.52 0.46 -7.66
CA PHE A 62 -7.15 0.95 -7.59
C PHE A 62 -6.59 1.32 -8.98
N SER A 63 -6.85 0.50 -9.98
CA SER A 63 -6.40 0.78 -11.35
C SER A 63 -7.07 2.03 -11.93
N ARG A 64 -8.35 2.24 -11.59
CA ARG A 64 -9.14 3.39 -12.00
C ARG A 64 -8.64 4.68 -11.37
N LEU A 65 -8.41 4.69 -10.05
CA LEU A 65 -7.79 5.80 -9.31
C LEU A 65 -6.47 6.27 -9.96
N LEU A 66 -5.65 5.32 -10.41
CA LEU A 66 -4.38 5.58 -11.11
C LEU A 66 -4.52 6.00 -12.58
N ASP A 67 -5.64 5.67 -13.23
CA ASP A 67 -5.97 6.13 -14.59
C ASP A 67 -6.78 7.43 -14.59
N ASP A 68 -7.28 7.87 -13.44
CA ASP A 68 -8.15 9.03 -13.35
C ASP A 68 -7.36 10.33 -13.55
N LYS A 69 -7.52 10.91 -14.74
CA LYS A 69 -6.90 12.17 -15.17
C LYS A 69 -7.73 13.40 -14.79
N SER A 70 -8.79 13.23 -14.00
CA SER A 70 -9.59 14.37 -13.55
C SER A 70 -8.78 15.22 -12.58
N SER A 71 -9.21 16.45 -12.34
CA SER A 71 -8.51 17.35 -11.40
C SER A 71 -8.47 16.83 -9.95
N SER A 72 -9.29 15.85 -9.62
CA SER A 72 -9.31 15.16 -8.32
C SER A 72 -8.65 13.77 -8.36
N GLY A 73 -8.22 13.29 -9.53
CA GLY A 73 -7.62 11.98 -9.71
C GLY A 73 -6.13 11.97 -9.40
N ILE A 74 -5.58 10.80 -9.08
CA ILE A 74 -4.18 10.59 -8.71
C ILE A 74 -3.39 10.05 -9.91
N TYR A 75 -3.72 10.49 -11.13
CA TYR A 75 -3.13 9.99 -12.36
C TYR A 75 -1.61 9.86 -12.25
N CYS A 76 -1.14 8.63 -12.27
CA CYS A 76 0.29 8.33 -12.25
C CYS A 76 0.73 7.92 -13.65
N THR A 77 1.72 8.62 -14.18
CA THR A 77 2.37 8.21 -15.42
C THR A 77 3.09 6.87 -15.26
N THR A 78 3.38 6.19 -16.37
CA THR A 78 4.19 4.95 -16.34
C THR A 78 5.54 5.14 -15.63
N GLY A 79 6.14 6.34 -15.71
CA GLY A 79 7.37 6.67 -14.98
C GLY A 79 7.16 6.72 -13.46
N GLU A 80 6.10 7.37 -13.01
CA GLU A 80 5.75 7.46 -11.59
C GLU A 80 5.38 6.09 -11.02
N LEU A 81 4.59 5.30 -11.75
CA LEU A 81 4.27 3.93 -11.34
C LEU A 81 5.52 3.08 -11.12
N ARG A 82 6.55 3.23 -11.97
CA ARG A 82 7.85 2.54 -11.78
C ARG A 82 8.57 3.01 -10.53
N MET A 83 8.56 4.31 -10.24
CA MET A 83 9.16 4.85 -9.02
C MET A 83 8.44 4.35 -7.78
N ILE A 84 7.10 4.32 -7.80
CA ILE A 84 6.29 3.81 -6.69
C ILE A 84 6.58 2.32 -6.46
N ILE A 85 6.63 1.50 -7.51
CA ILE A 85 7.03 0.08 -7.42
C ILE A 85 8.37 -0.06 -6.70
N HIS A 86 9.39 0.72 -7.11
CA HIS A 86 10.72 0.63 -6.50
C HIS A 86 10.74 1.07 -5.03
N ARG A 87 9.87 2.00 -4.65
CA ARG A 87 9.72 2.43 -3.26
C ARG A 87 8.97 1.39 -2.43
N LEU A 88 7.89 0.82 -2.96
CA LEU A 88 7.16 -0.27 -2.31
C LEU A 88 8.02 -1.52 -2.15
N GLU A 89 8.80 -1.91 -3.16
CA GLU A 89 9.75 -3.03 -3.05
C GLU A 89 10.76 -2.81 -1.91
N ARG A 90 11.22 -1.57 -1.69
CA ARG A 90 12.09 -1.24 -0.56
C ARG A 90 11.36 -1.23 0.78
N HIS A 91 10.12 -0.71 0.82
CA HIS A 91 9.30 -0.73 2.03
C HIS A 91 8.94 -2.15 2.44
N ALA A 92 8.53 -3.01 1.51
CA ALA A 92 8.25 -4.42 1.74
C ALA A 92 9.49 -5.16 2.25
N GLN A 93 10.69 -4.90 1.68
CA GLN A 93 11.93 -5.47 2.19
C GLN A 93 12.28 -4.99 3.60
N LYS A 94 12.02 -3.71 3.91
CA LYS A 94 12.27 -3.15 5.24
C LYS A 94 11.29 -3.72 6.27
N ALA A 95 10.00 -3.82 5.93
CA ALA A 95 8.98 -4.44 6.75
C ALA A 95 9.28 -5.94 6.99
N ALA A 96 9.66 -6.68 5.94
CA ALA A 96 10.08 -8.08 6.06
C ALA A 96 11.34 -8.26 6.93
N ALA A 97 12.29 -7.31 6.89
CA ALA A 97 13.46 -7.34 7.74
C ALA A 97 13.16 -7.01 9.22
N GLU A 98 12.13 -6.22 9.49
CA GLU A 98 11.70 -5.84 10.84
C GLU A 98 10.80 -6.91 11.50
N LEU A 99 10.13 -7.75 10.69
CA LEU A 99 9.27 -8.86 11.15
C LEU A 99 10.03 -10.18 11.38
N LEU A 100 11.33 -10.25 11.06
CA LEU A 100 12.18 -11.32 11.55
C LEU A 100 12.52 -11.02 13.02
N PRO A 101 12.13 -11.87 14.00
CA PRO A 101 12.80 -11.80 15.29
C PRO A 101 14.28 -12.00 15.02
N ALA A 102 15.12 -11.14 15.62
CA ALA A 102 16.58 -11.32 15.64
C ALA A 102 16.88 -12.82 15.79
N PRO A 103 17.83 -13.39 15.02
CA PRO A 103 18.13 -14.81 15.14
C PRO A 103 18.32 -15.08 16.62
N CYS A 104 17.41 -15.88 17.19
CA CYS A 104 17.53 -16.30 18.56
C CYS A 104 18.90 -16.96 18.61
N SER A 105 19.88 -16.29 19.22
CA SER A 105 21.23 -16.82 19.44
C SER A 105 21.10 -18.01 20.38
N SER A 106 20.61 -19.12 19.85
CA SER A 106 20.73 -20.42 20.44
C SER A 106 22.06 -20.97 19.97
N ALA A 107 23.07 -20.89 20.85
CA ALA A 107 24.01 -21.97 21.14
C ALA A 107 25.32 -21.41 21.71
N ALA A 108 25.54 -21.63 23.01
CA ALA A 108 26.76 -22.25 23.49
C ALA A 108 26.42 -22.95 24.82
N ILE A 109 26.01 -24.22 24.75
CA ILE A 109 26.78 -25.42 25.12
C ILE A 109 27.32 -25.40 26.56
N ALA A 110 26.93 -26.45 27.28
CA ALA A 110 27.42 -26.83 28.59
C ALA A 110 28.93 -27.13 28.57
N ASP A 111 29.65 -26.67 29.60
CA ASP A 111 30.39 -27.51 30.54
C ASP A 111 30.66 -26.71 31.84
#